data_AF-A0A2N3LJW5-F1
#
_entry.id   AF-A0A2N3LJW5-F1
#
_cell.length_a   1.000
_cell.length_b   1.000
_cell.length_c   1.000
_cell.angle_alpha   90.00
_cell.angle_beta   90.00
_cell.angle_gamma   90.00
#
_symmetry.space_group_name_H-M   'P 1'
#
loop_
_entity.id
_entity.type
_entity.pdbx_description
1 polymer ?
#
loop_
_entity_poly.entity_id
_entity_poly.type
_entity_poly.pdbx_seq_one_letter_code
_entity_poly.pdbx_strand_id
1 'polypeptide(L)'
;MEIEVNQKSDRYSYNQIKNRLQSYIVSANSLTFLVDQQRQVQMTGDQIVEYILSNLPRRQILELLEMLEIIKSRDSNTLHYLQYILHGIIQNKVRK
;
A
#
# COMPACT_ATOMS: atom_id res chain seq x y z
N MET A 1 -0.97 19.01 -13.51
CA MET A 1 -0.13 19.20 -12.32
C MET A 1 0.60 17.88 -12.12
N GLU A 2 1.79 17.77 -12.71
CA GLU A 2 2.63 16.59 -12.55
C GLU A 2 3.13 16.59 -11.12
N ILE A 3 2.76 15.56 -10.35
CA ILE A 3 3.32 15.33 -9.04
C ILE A 3 4.78 14.98 -9.31
N GLU A 4 5.71 15.87 -8.97
CA GLU A 4 7.13 15.57 -8.98
C GLU A 4 7.38 14.43 -7.99
N VAL A 5 7.37 13.20 -8.50
CA VAL A 5 7.79 12.01 -7.75
C VAL A 5 9.22 12.28 -7.31
N ASN A 6 9.44 12.27 -6.01
CA ASN A 6 10.71 12.68 -5.41
C ASN A 6 11.81 11.77 -5.95
N GLN A 7 12.80 12.31 -6.68
CA GLN A 7 13.81 11.54 -7.41
C GLN A 7 14.62 10.52 -6.55
N LYS A 8 14.57 10.62 -5.21
CA LYS A 8 15.11 9.59 -4.30
C LYS A 8 14.34 8.26 -4.36
N SER A 9 13.07 8.31 -4.72
CA SER A 9 12.11 7.19 -4.78
C SER A 9 12.43 6.20 -5.92
N ASP A 10 12.84 6.71 -7.08
CA ASP A 10 13.09 5.88 -8.27
C ASP A 10 14.23 4.86 -8.12
N ARG A 11 15.14 5.07 -7.14
CA ARG A 11 16.34 4.25 -6.94
C ARG A 11 16.17 3.07 -5.98
N TYR A 12 14.99 2.87 -5.37
CA TYR A 12 14.83 1.77 -4.41
C TYR A 12 14.86 0.41 -5.11
N SER A 13 15.77 -0.48 -4.70
CA SER A 13 15.70 -1.90 -5.06
C SER A 13 14.36 -2.52 -4.60
N TYR A 14 13.99 -3.66 -5.19
CA TYR A 14 12.78 -4.40 -4.80
C TYR A 14 12.74 -4.68 -3.28
N ASN A 15 13.85 -5.13 -2.70
CA ASN A 15 13.95 -5.41 -1.27
C ASN A 15 13.78 -4.14 -0.41
N GLN A 16 14.29 -2.99 -0.87
CA GLN A 16 14.08 -1.73 -0.16
C GLN A 16 12.61 -1.28 -0.20
N ILE A 17 11.92 -1.46 -1.33
CA ILE A 17 10.48 -1.20 -1.43
C ILE A 17 9.71 -2.12 -0.49
N LYS A 18 9.99 -3.43 -0.53
CA LYS A 18 9.36 -4.43 0.34
C LYS A 18 9.53 -4.06 1.81
N ASN A 19 10.76 -3.79 2.25
CA ASN A 19 11.05 -3.42 3.63
C ASN A 19 10.37 -2.11 4.06
N ARG A 20 10.29 -1.12 3.16
CA ARG A 20 9.56 0.14 3.44
C ARG A 20 8.07 -0.12 3.62
N LEU A 21 7.44 -0.84 2.70
CA LEU A 21 6.01 -1.20 2.83
C LEU A 21 5.76 -1.95 4.15
N GLN A 22 6.61 -2.93 4.46
CA GLN A 22 6.55 -3.68 5.71
C GLN A 22 6.50 -2.73 6.93
N SER A 23 7.38 -1.73 6.96
CA SER A 23 7.48 -0.79 8.10
C SER A 23 6.20 0.01 8.39
N TYR A 24 5.31 0.21 7.41
CA TYR A 24 4.03 0.87 7.62
C TYR A 24 2.92 -0.08 8.08
N ILE A 25 3.15 -1.40 8.02
CA ILE A 25 2.14 -2.43 8.29
C ILE A 25 2.48 -3.25 9.55
N VAL A 26 3.76 -3.29 9.97
CA VAL A 26 4.26 -4.09 11.10
C VAL A 26 3.43 -3.94 12.38
N SER A 27 2.92 -2.75 12.69
CA SER A 27 2.14 -2.52 13.91
C SER A 27 0.75 -3.16 13.91
N ALA A 28 0.22 -3.54 12.74
CA ALA A 28 -1.14 -4.05 12.64
C ALA A 28 -1.24 -5.55 12.92
N ASN A 29 -0.15 -6.33 12.80
CA ASN A 29 -0.11 -7.80 12.71
C ASN A 29 -0.92 -8.38 11.53
N SER A 30 -2.18 -8.01 11.43
CA SER A 30 -3.10 -8.30 10.33
C SER A 30 -4.05 -7.13 10.11
N LEU A 31 -4.56 -7.01 8.89
CA LEU A 31 -5.42 -5.92 8.46
C LEU A 31 -6.65 -6.52 7.80
N THR A 32 -7.81 -6.21 8.36
CA THR A 32 -9.11 -6.61 7.80
C THR A 32 -9.65 -5.46 6.96
N PHE A 33 -10.14 -5.76 5.77
CA PHE A 33 -10.77 -4.77 4.90
C PHE A 33 -11.94 -5.39 4.11
N LEU A 34 -12.87 -4.54 3.72
CA LEU A 34 -14.02 -4.92 2.91
C LEU A 34 -13.60 -5.09 1.45
N VAL A 35 -14.00 -6.21 0.85
CA VAL A 35 -13.85 -6.48 -0.58
C VAL A 35 -15.11 -6.04 -1.31
N ASP A 36 -16.28 -6.35 -0.77
CA ASP A 36 -17.60 -5.92 -1.26
C ASP A 36 -18.56 -5.74 -0.08
N GLN A 37 -19.86 -5.51 -0.35
CA GLN A 37 -20.87 -5.27 0.69
C GLN A 37 -21.03 -6.43 1.69
N GLN A 38 -20.58 -7.64 1.35
CA GLN A 38 -20.80 -8.84 2.15
C GLN A 38 -19.50 -9.59 2.50
N ARG A 39 -18.40 -9.30 1.82
CA ARG A 39 -17.14 -10.01 1.96
C ARG A 39 -16.07 -9.15 2.62
N GLN A 40 -15.59 -9.59 3.78
CA GLN A 40 -14.36 -9.10 4.40
C GLN A 40 -13.22 -10.08 4.16
N VAL A 41 -12.01 -9.54 4.00
CA VAL A 41 -10.78 -10.32 3.93
C VAL A 41 -9.82 -9.80 4.99
N GLN A 42 -9.20 -10.72 5.71
CA GLN A 42 -8.10 -10.44 6.62
C GLN A 42 -6.80 -10.88 5.96
N MET A 43 -5.81 -10.00 5.95
CA MET A 43 -4.47 -10.30 5.45
C MET A 43 -3.42 -9.98 6.51
N THR A 44 -2.39 -10.82 6.61
CA THR A 44 -1.19 -10.50 7.40
C THR A 44 -0.37 -9.38 6.75
N GLY A 45 0.55 -8.78 7.49
CA GLY A 45 1.45 -7.77 6.93
C GLY A 45 2.21 -8.25 5.69
N ASP A 46 2.76 -9.48 5.74
CA ASP A 46 3.46 -10.09 4.60
C ASP A 46 2.54 -10.26 3.38
N GLN A 47 1.32 -10.76 3.61
CA GLN A 47 0.34 -10.95 2.55
C GLN A 47 -0.03 -9.63 1.88
N ILE A 48 -0.18 -8.55 2.66
CA ILE A 48 -0.47 -7.21 2.13
C ILE A 48 0.68 -6.71 1.26
N VAL A 49 1.92 -6.83 1.75
CA VAL A 49 3.10 -6.39 1.00
C VAL A 49 3.22 -7.15 -0.32
N GLU A 50 3.14 -8.48 -0.29
CA GLU A 50 3.17 -9.29 -1.52
C GLU A 50 2.00 -8.96 -2.46
N TYR A 51 0.81 -8.72 -1.90
CA TYR A 51 -0.37 -8.33 -2.68
C TYR A 51 -0.17 -7.00 -3.39
N ILE A 52 0.41 -5.99 -2.73
CA ILE A 52 0.71 -4.70 -3.35
C ILE A 52 1.77 -4.87 -4.45
N LEU A 53 2.88 -5.54 -4.14
CA LEU A 53 4.00 -5.75 -5.07
C LEU A 53 3.59 -6.52 -6.33
N SER A 54 2.65 -7.46 -6.21
CA SER A 54 2.19 -8.29 -7.33
C SER A 54 1.12 -7.61 -8.20
N ASN A 55 0.47 -6.55 -7.71
CA ASN A 55 -0.71 -5.98 -8.37
C ASN A 55 -0.58 -4.52 -8.78
N LEU A 56 0.41 -3.80 -8.25
CA LEU A 56 0.68 -2.44 -8.66
C LEU A 56 1.95 -2.37 -9.51
N PRO A 57 1.97 -1.55 -10.58
CA PRO A 57 3.21 -1.23 -11.25
C PRO A 57 4.13 -0.45 -10.30
N ARG A 58 5.44 -0.63 -10.46
CA ARG A 58 6.48 -0.02 -9.61
C ARG A 58 6.24 1.47 -9.34
N ARG A 59 5.92 2.25 -10.37
CA ARG A 59 5.64 3.69 -10.23
C ARG A 59 4.53 3.98 -9.22
N GLN A 60 3.43 3.25 -9.26
CA GLN A 60 2.32 3.42 -8.31
C GLN A 60 2.71 2.98 -6.89
N ILE A 61 3.61 2.00 -6.75
CA ILE A 61 4.15 1.59 -5.45
C ILE A 61 5.01 2.69 -4.84
N LEU A 62 5.83 3.36 -5.68
CA LEU A 62 6.65 4.49 -5.26
C LEU A 62 5.79 5.69 -4.83
N GLU A 63 4.76 6.03 -5.60
CA GLU A 63 3.77 7.05 -5.25
C GLU A 63 3.04 6.70 -3.94
N LEU A 64 2.66 5.42 -3.74
CA LEU A 64 2.07 4.94 -2.49
C LEU A 64 3.01 5.14 -1.30
N LEU A 65 4.30 4.81 -1.43
CA LEU A 65 5.28 4.99 -0.36
C LEU A 65 5.45 6.46 0.02
N GLU A 66 5.45 7.37 -0.95
CA GLU A 66 5.49 8.82 -0.68
C GLU A 66 4.25 9.29 0.09
N MET A 67 3.06 8.82 -0.31
CA MET A 67 1.82 9.16 0.38
C MET A 67 1.80 8.61 1.81
N LEU A 68 2.28 7.39 2.03
CA LEU A 68 2.38 6.80 3.37
C LEU A 68 3.34 7.59 4.27
N GLU A 69 4.45 8.06 3.73
CA GLU A 69 5.39 8.91 4.46
C GLU A 69 4.77 10.26 4.85
N ILE A 70 4.05 10.90 3.92
CA ILE A 70 3.34 12.16 4.19
C ILE A 70 2.29 11.95 5.30
N ILE A 71 1.50 10.88 5.22
CA ILE A 71 0.48 10.55 6.23
C ILE A 71 1.13 10.32 7.59
N LYS A 72 2.21 9.52 7.62
CA LYS A 72 2.96 9.24 8.85
C LYS A 72 3.57 10.50 9.46
N SER A 73 4.14 11.40 8.65
CA SER A 73 4.72 12.67 9.11
C SER A 73 3.71 13.65 9.72
N ARG A 74 2.42 13.42 9.46
CA ARG A 74 1.29 14.20 9.99
C ARG A 74 0.59 13.47 11.14
N ASP A 75 1.23 12.46 11.73
CA ASP A 75 0.68 11.60 12.80
C ASP A 75 -0.70 11.01 12.47
N SER A 76 -0.99 10.82 11.19
CA SER A 76 -2.24 10.25 10.70
C SER A 76 -2.15 8.74 10.55
N ASN A 77 -3.30 8.05 10.59
CA ASN A 77 -3.33 6.59 10.54
C ASN A 77 -3.06 6.06 9.11
N THR A 78 -1.85 5.54 8.89
CA THR A 78 -1.42 4.93 7.62
C THR A 78 -2.20 3.67 7.26
N LEU A 79 -2.73 2.93 8.26
CA LEU A 79 -3.46 1.68 8.02
C LEU A 79 -4.80 1.93 7.35
N HIS A 80 -5.52 2.99 7.71
CA HIS A 80 -6.79 3.34 7.05
C HIS A 80 -6.56 3.67 5.57
N TYR A 81 -5.48 4.38 5.26
CA TYR A 81 -5.13 4.67 3.87
C TYR A 81 -4.76 3.40 3.11
N LEU A 82 -3.98 2.50 3.72
CA LEU A 82 -3.68 1.18 3.14
C LEU A 82 -4.95 0.36 2.87
N GLN A 83 -5.93 0.34 3.79
CA GLN A 83 -7.21 -0.34 3.57
C GLN A 83 -7.92 0.19 2.32
N TYR A 84 -7.95 1.51 2.14
CA TYR A 84 -8.56 2.14 0.97
C TYR A 84 -7.85 1.73 -0.33
N ILE A 85 -6.51 1.73 -0.33
CA ILE A 85 -5.72 1.32 -1.50
C ILE A 85 -5.96 -0.16 -1.82
N LEU A 86 -5.96 -1.04 -0.81
CA LEU A 86 -6.21 -2.48 -0.99
C LEU A 86 -7.61 -2.75 -1.55
N HIS A 87 -8.61 -2.03 -1.05
CA HIS A 87 -9.97 -2.08 -1.60
C HIS A 87 -9.98 -1.70 -3.09
N GLY A 88 -9.30 -0.60 -3.46
CA GLY A 88 -9.19 -0.15 -4.85
C GLY A 88 -8.52 -1.18 -5.78
N ILE A 89 -7.43 -1.80 -5.34
CA ILE A 89 -6.72 -2.86 -6.11
C ILE A 89 -7.66 -4.03 -6.40
N ILE A 90 -8.40 -4.48 -5.37
CA ILE A 90 -9.29 -5.63 -5.48
C ILE A 90 -10.47 -5.31 -6.40
N GLN A 91 -11.09 -4.14 -6.24
CA GLN A 91 -12.19 -3.71 -7.10
C GLN A 91 -11.78 -3.59 -8.57
N ASN A 92 -10.55 -3.14 -8.85
CA ASN A 92 -10.02 -3.10 -10.22
C ASN A 92 -9.85 -4.50 -10.82
N LYS A 93 -9.46 -5.50 -10.00
CA LYS A 93 -9.40 -6.90 -10.45
C LYS A 93 -10.76 -7.51 -10.74
N VAL A 94 -11.76 -7.25 -9.90
CA VAL A 94 -13.11 -7.83 -10.05
C VAL A 94 -13.81 -7.32 -11.31
N ARG A 95 -13.44 -6.14 -11.81
CA ARG A 95 -14.03 -5.53 -13.02
C ARG A 95 -13.37 -5.95 -14.34
N LYS A 96 -12.21 -6.63 -14.30
CA LYS A 96 -11.52 -7.16 -15.48
C LYS A 96 -11.90 -8.62 -15.70
#